data_AF-A0A9P3LEW2-F1
#
_entry.id   AF-A0A9P3LEW2-F1
#
_cell.length_a   1.000
_cell.length_b   1.000
_cell.length_c   1.000
_cell.angle_alpha   90.00
_cell.angle_beta   90.00
_cell.angle_gamma   90.00
#
_symmetry.space_group_name_H-M   'P 1'
#
loop_
_entity.id
_entity.type
_entity.pdbx_description
1 polymer ?
#
loop_
_entity_poly.entity_id
_entity_poly.type
_entity_poly.pdbx_seq_one_letter_code
_entity_poly.pdbx_strand_id
1 'polypeptide(L)'
;MAAWQLLYAYMREGTSLRTLTLAEHCRAMNDEFADAVAESSIEELTCDTHQADEWTLRGQMRKILENPRLQRVVCRGALSPEYTRRVLVESQLSAADVRKFSFVEGPRDADMRRIFMAMDEAEGISSSDEEA
;
A
#
# COMPACT_ATOMS: atom_id res chain seq x y z
N MET A 1 -19.62 -11.82 -5.80
CA MET A 1 -18.35 -12.24 -5.16
C MET A 1 -17.32 -11.19 -5.50
N ALA A 2 -16.72 -10.55 -4.50
CA ALA A 2 -15.73 -9.50 -4.77
C ALA A 2 -14.41 -10.15 -5.21
N ALA A 3 -13.64 -9.51 -6.11
CA ALA A 3 -12.40 -10.06 -6.66
C ALA A 3 -11.38 -10.49 -5.58
N TRP A 4 -11.38 -9.83 -4.41
CA TRP A 4 -10.52 -10.19 -3.29
C TRP A 4 -10.90 -11.53 -2.64
N GLN A 5 -12.18 -11.93 -2.65
CA GLN A 5 -12.63 -13.22 -2.11
C GLN A 5 -12.13 -14.38 -2.98
N LEU A 6 -12.08 -14.18 -4.29
CA LEU A 6 -11.52 -15.14 -5.24
C LEU A 6 -10.00 -15.27 -5.08
N LEU A 7 -9.30 -14.14 -4.91
CA LEU A 7 -7.87 -14.13 -4.65
C LEU A 7 -7.53 -14.80 -3.32
N TYR A 8 -8.31 -14.52 -2.27
CA TYR A 8 -8.17 -15.17 -0.97
C TYR A 8 -8.36 -16.69 -1.07
N ALA A 9 -9.44 -17.14 -1.73
CA ALA A 9 -9.68 -18.57 -1.95
C ALA A 9 -8.52 -19.22 -2.73
N TYR A 10 -8.02 -18.54 -3.76
CA TYR A 10 -6.87 -18.99 -4.55
C TYR A 10 -5.60 -19.16 -3.72
N MET A 11 -5.26 -18.17 -2.87
CA MET A 11 -4.09 -18.29 -1.99
C MET A 11 -4.24 -19.43 -0.97
N ARG A 12 -5.46 -19.64 -0.46
CA ARG A 12 -5.75 -20.68 0.53
C ARG A 12 -5.70 -22.10 -0.06
N GLU A 13 -5.97 -22.26 -1.34
CA GLU A 13 -5.89 -23.55 -2.04
C GLU A 13 -4.45 -24.00 -2.34
N GLY A 14 -3.43 -23.25 -1.87
CA GLY A 14 -2.03 -23.68 -1.90
C GLY A 14 -1.39 -23.60 -3.29
N THR A 15 -1.97 -22.86 -4.23
CA THR A 15 -1.37 -22.62 -5.54
C THR A 15 -0.11 -21.77 -5.43
N SER A 16 0.90 -22.11 -6.25
CA SER A 16 2.19 -21.42 -6.26
C SER A 16 2.09 -20.10 -7.02
N LEU A 17 1.84 -19.00 -6.31
CA LEU A 17 1.86 -17.65 -6.86
C LEU A 17 3.13 -16.96 -6.36
N ARG A 18 4.10 -16.72 -7.26
CA ARG A 18 5.38 -16.12 -6.88
C ARG A 18 5.26 -14.62 -6.57
N THR A 19 4.40 -13.92 -7.29
CA THR A 19 4.26 -12.47 -7.21
C THR A 19 2.80 -12.09 -7.09
N LEU A 20 2.48 -11.25 -6.12
CA LEU A 20 1.17 -10.64 -5.95
C LEU A 20 1.28 -9.14 -6.18
N THR A 21 0.52 -8.62 -7.14
CA THR A 21 0.38 -7.17 -7.36
C THR A 21 -1.04 -6.77 -7.03
N LEU A 22 -1.18 -5.88 -6.05
CA LEU A 22 -2.48 -5.32 -5.69
C LEU A 22 -2.75 -4.07 -6.55
N ALA A 23 -4.01 -3.90 -6.95
CA ALA A 23 -4.42 -2.73 -7.68
C ALA A 23 -4.27 -1.46 -6.84
N GLU A 24 -4.10 -0.32 -7.52
CA GLU A 24 -4.05 0.99 -6.90
C GLU A 24 -5.28 1.21 -6.03
N HIS A 25 -5.07 1.78 -4.84
CA HIS A 25 -6.14 2.03 -3.85
C HIS A 25 -6.94 0.81 -3.37
N CYS A 26 -6.41 -0.42 -3.51
CA CYS A 26 -6.93 -1.57 -2.78
C CYS A 26 -6.92 -1.33 -1.25
N ARG A 27 -8.08 -0.98 -0.69
CA ARG A 27 -8.29 -0.84 0.77
C ARG A 27 -8.66 -2.17 1.44
N ALA A 28 -8.63 -3.27 0.70
CA ALA A 28 -9.21 -4.55 1.11
C ALA A 28 -8.28 -5.42 1.99
N MET A 29 -7.12 -4.91 2.41
CA MET A 29 -6.25 -5.64 3.33
C MET A 29 -6.92 -5.74 4.70
N ASN A 30 -7.47 -6.91 4.99
CA ASN A 30 -7.97 -7.30 6.31
C ASN A 30 -7.01 -8.33 6.94
N ASP A 31 -7.29 -8.71 8.19
CA ASP A 31 -6.45 -9.67 8.89
C ASP A 31 -6.40 -11.04 8.21
N GLU A 32 -7.55 -11.55 7.75
CA GLU A 32 -7.62 -12.85 7.07
C GLU A 32 -6.76 -12.90 5.80
N PHE A 33 -6.77 -11.82 5.01
CA PHE A 33 -5.96 -11.74 3.80
C PHE A 33 -4.47 -11.63 4.14
N ALA A 34 -4.11 -10.87 5.17
CA ALA A 34 -2.73 -10.80 5.65
C ALA A 34 -2.23 -12.18 6.10
N ASP A 35 -3.05 -12.95 6.83
CA ASP A 35 -2.75 -14.31 7.25
C ASP A 35 -2.59 -15.25 6.05
N ALA A 36 -3.49 -15.15 5.05
CA ALA A 36 -3.36 -15.94 3.82
C ALA A 36 -2.09 -15.61 3.03
N VAL A 37 -1.70 -14.33 2.96
CA VAL A 37 -0.43 -13.94 2.35
C VAL A 37 0.75 -14.49 3.17
N ALA A 38 0.67 -14.47 4.51
CA ALA A 38 1.70 -15.00 5.41
C ALA A 38 1.97 -16.50 5.18
N GLU A 39 0.91 -17.27 4.92
CA GLU A 39 0.97 -18.72 4.68
C GLU A 39 1.21 -19.09 3.21
N SER A 40 1.14 -18.11 2.31
CA SER A 40 1.24 -18.35 0.86
C SER A 40 2.67 -18.64 0.37
N SER A 41 2.76 -18.99 -0.90
CA SER A 41 4.00 -19.16 -1.65
C SER A 41 4.60 -17.85 -2.20
N ILE A 42 4.02 -16.69 -1.86
CA ILE A 42 4.41 -15.39 -2.42
C ILE A 42 5.83 -15.02 -1.99
N GLU A 43 6.67 -14.69 -2.99
CA GLU A 43 8.02 -14.18 -2.80
C GLU A 43 8.08 -12.65 -2.93
N GLU A 44 7.15 -12.07 -3.70
CA GLU A 44 7.08 -10.63 -3.95
C GLU A 44 5.65 -10.09 -3.81
N LEU A 45 5.48 -9.07 -2.98
CA LEU A 45 4.25 -8.29 -2.87
C LEU A 45 4.47 -6.88 -3.45
N THR A 46 3.61 -6.46 -4.37
CA THR A 46 3.59 -5.08 -4.89
C THR A 46 2.34 -4.35 -4.41
N CYS A 47 2.52 -3.16 -3.83
CA CYS A 47 1.47 -2.29 -3.32
C CYS A 47 1.86 -0.81 -3.46
N ASP A 48 0.92 0.09 -3.18
CA ASP A 48 1.20 1.53 -3.10
C ASP A 48 1.92 1.88 -1.79
N THR A 49 2.69 2.98 -1.78
CA THR A 49 3.35 3.51 -0.57
C THR A 49 2.33 3.83 0.53
N HIS A 50 1.20 4.46 0.18
CA HIS A 50 0.11 4.72 1.12
C HIS A 50 -0.48 3.44 1.71
N GLN A 51 -0.61 2.38 0.90
CA GLN A 51 -1.09 1.08 1.39
C GLN A 51 -0.08 0.45 2.36
N ALA A 52 1.20 0.50 2.03
CA ALA A 52 2.26 0.02 2.92
C ALA A 52 2.22 0.75 4.27
N ASP A 53 2.01 2.06 4.28
CA ASP A 53 1.86 2.84 5.52
C ASP A 53 0.65 2.36 6.33
N GLU A 54 -0.52 2.30 5.70
CA GLU A 54 -1.78 1.92 6.36
C GLU A 54 -1.70 0.50 6.96
N TRP A 55 -1.21 -0.47 6.19
CA TRP A 55 -1.10 -1.86 6.64
C TRP A 55 -0.02 -2.04 7.70
N THR A 56 1.01 -1.21 7.68
CA THR A 56 2.04 -1.19 8.73
C THR A 56 1.45 -0.66 10.04
N LEU A 57 0.75 0.48 10.00
CA LEU A 57 0.11 1.07 11.18
C LEU A 57 -0.96 0.17 11.80
N ARG A 58 -1.67 -0.61 10.97
CA ARG A 58 -2.67 -1.60 11.41
C ARG A 58 -2.06 -2.93 11.85
N GLY A 59 -0.75 -3.13 11.73
CA GLY A 59 -0.05 -4.37 12.10
C GLY A 59 -0.21 -5.52 11.10
N GLN A 60 -0.92 -5.32 9.99
CA GLN A 60 -1.13 -6.33 8.94
C GLN A 60 0.16 -6.63 8.19
N MET A 61 0.97 -5.59 7.93
CA MET A 61 2.26 -5.77 7.28
C MET A 61 3.19 -6.66 8.11
N ARG A 62 3.11 -6.59 9.45
CA ARG A 62 3.89 -7.46 10.33
C ARG A 62 3.57 -8.93 10.09
N LYS A 63 2.28 -9.28 10.00
CA LYS A 63 1.83 -10.64 9.68
C LYS A 63 2.32 -11.10 8.31
N ILE A 64 2.16 -10.26 7.30
CA ILE A 64 2.65 -10.54 5.93
C ILE A 64 4.15 -10.86 5.92
N LEU A 65 4.94 -10.14 6.71
CA LEU A 65 6.39 -10.30 6.81
C LEU A 65 6.82 -11.59 7.53
N GLU A 66 5.92 -12.24 8.28
CA GLU A 66 6.15 -13.57 8.86
C GLU A 66 6.24 -14.65 7.78
N ASN A 67 5.81 -14.37 6.55
CA ASN A 67 6.01 -15.29 5.42
C ASN A 67 7.52 -15.53 5.20
N PRO A 68 8.01 -16.77 5.40
CA PRO A 68 9.43 -17.09 5.24
C PRO A 68 9.90 -17.05 3.78
N ARG A 69 8.97 -17.13 2.82
CA ARG A 69 9.24 -17.05 1.38
C ARG A 69 9.21 -15.63 0.86
N LEU A 70 8.60 -14.68 1.58
CA LEU A 70 8.53 -13.29 1.14
C LEU A 70 9.91 -12.63 1.20
N GLN A 71 10.47 -12.38 0.03
CA GLN A 71 11.79 -11.80 -0.17
C GLN A 71 11.72 -10.28 -0.38
N ARG A 72 10.64 -9.80 -1.02
CA ARG A 72 10.54 -8.39 -1.44
C ARG A 72 9.13 -7.83 -1.30
N VAL A 73 9.06 -6.58 -0.85
CA VAL A 73 7.86 -5.74 -0.91
C VAL A 73 8.18 -4.54 -1.79
N VAL A 74 7.49 -4.40 -2.91
CA VAL A 74 7.66 -3.30 -3.85
C VAL A 74 6.58 -2.26 -3.59
N CYS A 75 6.98 -1.11 -3.05
CA CYS A 75 6.10 0.02 -2.81
C CYS A 75 6.20 1.00 -3.98
N ARG A 76 5.09 1.22 -4.69
CA ARG A 76 4.96 2.18 -5.78
C ARG A 76 4.24 3.43 -5.31
N GLY A 77 4.58 4.59 -5.85
CA GLY A 77 3.81 5.79 -5.55
C GLY A 77 4.50 7.08 -5.95
N ALA A 78 3.71 8.16 -5.95
CA ALA A 78 4.17 9.51 -6.24
C ALA A 78 4.75 10.24 -5.02
N LEU A 79 4.53 9.70 -3.81
CA LEU A 79 5.01 10.28 -2.55
C LEU A 79 6.47 9.88 -2.27
N SER A 80 7.22 10.78 -1.64
CA SER A 80 8.60 10.50 -1.21
C SER A 80 8.63 9.27 -0.30
N PRO A 81 9.51 8.28 -0.58
CA PRO A 81 9.62 7.05 0.20
C PRO A 81 10.14 7.29 1.63
N GLU A 82 10.62 8.50 1.95
CA GLU A 82 11.11 8.85 3.29
C GLU A 82 10.04 8.73 4.37
N TYR A 83 8.81 9.14 4.07
CA TYR A 83 7.71 9.04 5.02
C TYR A 83 7.41 7.57 5.34
N THR A 84 7.23 6.73 4.32
CA THR A 84 6.97 5.30 4.53
C THR A 84 8.12 4.60 5.25
N ARG A 85 9.37 4.94 4.92
CA ARG A 85 10.52 4.42 5.66
C ARG A 85 10.45 4.79 7.15
N ARG A 86 10.05 6.01 7.47
CA ARG A 86 9.85 6.42 8.87
C ARG A 86 8.75 5.60 9.55
N VAL A 87 7.60 5.42 8.90
CA VAL A 87 6.49 4.61 9.42
C VAL A 87 6.93 3.17 9.69
N LEU A 88 7.68 2.55 8.77
CA LEU A 88 8.19 1.19 8.94
C LEU A 88 9.13 1.07 10.16
N VAL A 89 10.00 2.05 10.37
CA VAL A 89 10.95 2.09 11.50
C VAL A 89 10.22 2.33 12.83
N GLU A 90 9.30 3.28 12.87
CA GLU A 90 8.51 3.61 14.07
C GLU A 90 7.58 2.47 14.48
N SER A 91 7.18 1.62 13.55
CA SER A 91 6.27 0.48 13.78
C SER A 91 6.96 -0.79 14.34
N GLN A 92 8.20 -0.64 14.80
CA GLN A 92 9.00 -1.70 15.44
C GLN A 92 9.23 -2.93 14.55
N LEU A 93 9.24 -2.75 13.22
CA LEU A 93 9.67 -3.81 12.31
C LEU A 93 11.17 -4.04 12.45
N SER A 94 11.61 -5.29 12.24
CA SER A 94 13.04 -5.59 12.31
C SER A 94 13.79 -4.91 11.17
N ALA A 95 15.08 -4.61 11.37
CA ALA A 95 15.91 -4.07 10.29
C ALA A 95 16.00 -5.03 9.07
N ALA A 96 15.82 -6.33 9.28
CA ALA A 96 15.76 -7.32 8.21
C ALA A 96 14.47 -7.17 7.38
N ASP A 97 13.34 -6.93 8.05
CA ASP A 97 12.05 -6.73 7.38
C ASP A 97 12.03 -5.42 6.60
N VAL A 98 12.53 -4.34 7.18
CA VAL A 98 12.61 -3.03 6.51
C VAL A 98 13.47 -3.13 5.23
N ARG A 99 14.49 -3.99 5.20
CA ARG A 99 15.32 -4.22 3.99
C ARG A 99 14.60 -4.97 2.87
N LYS A 100 13.48 -5.66 3.15
CA LYS A 100 12.65 -6.28 2.10
C LYS A 100 11.93 -5.22 1.26
N PHE A 101 11.79 -3.98 1.75
CA PHE A 101 11.07 -2.91 1.06
C PHE A 101 11.92 -2.25 -0.02
N SER A 102 11.40 -2.25 -1.24
CA SER A 102 11.94 -1.55 -2.40
C SER A 102 10.95 -0.46 -2.82
N PHE A 103 11.43 0.77 -2.93
CA PHE A 103 10.60 1.91 -3.30
C PHE A 103 10.84 2.26 -4.75
N VAL A 104 9.78 2.29 -5.54
CA VAL A 104 9.82 2.62 -6.96
C VAL A 104 8.96 3.86 -7.16
N GLU A 105 9.55 4.94 -7.66
CA GLU A 105 8.78 6.10 -8.08
C GLU A 105 7.80 5.65 -9.18
N GLY A 106 6.51 5.84 -8.93
CA GLY A 106 5.51 5.69 -9.99
C GLY A 106 5.68 6.79 -11.04
N PRO A 107 5.08 6.66 -12.24
CA PRO A 107 4.97 7.80 -13.13
C PRO A 107 4.39 8.97 -12.33
N ARG A 108 5.13 10.09 -12.25
CA ARG A 108 4.60 11.34 -11.73
C ARG A 108 3.50 11.75 -12.69
N ASP A 109 2.29 11.26 -12.45
CA ASP A 109 1.14 11.65 -13.24
C ASP A 109 1.05 13.17 -13.14
N ALA A 110 1.34 13.82 -14.26
CA ALA A 110 0.99 15.22 -14.49
C ALA A 110 -0.52 15.46 -14.23
N ASP A 111 -1.31 14.39 -14.13
CA ASP A 111 -2.73 14.38 -13.77
C ASP A 111 -3.01 14.47 -12.25
N MET A 112 -2.16 13.97 -11.34
CA MET A 112 -2.39 14.17 -9.89
C MET A 112 -2.13 15.62 -9.46
N ARG A 113 -1.21 16.34 -10.14
CA ARG A 113 -1.04 17.78 -9.92
C ARG A 113 -2.31 18.57 -10.29
N ARG A 114 -3.09 18.12 -11.27
CA ARG A 114 -4.37 18.74 -11.62
C ARG A 114 -5.43 18.50 -10.55
N ILE A 115 -5.46 17.32 -9.94
CA ILE A 115 -6.45 16.99 -8.88
C ILE A 115 -6.18 17.82 -7.61
N PHE A 116 -4.93 17.94 -7.18
CA PHE A 116 -4.59 18.78 -6.02
C PHE A 116 -4.74 20.29 -6.33
N MET A 117 -4.39 20.77 -7.53
CA MET A 117 -4.61 22.18 -7.91
C MET A 117 -6.10 22.54 -8.03
N ALA A 118 -6.94 21.63 -8.51
CA ALA A 118 -8.39 21.86 -8.60
C ALA A 118 -9.07 21.91 -7.21
N MET A 119 -8.49 21.29 -6.18
CA MET A 119 -8.97 21.39 -4.80
C MET A 119 -8.58 22.70 -4.12
N ASP A 120 -7.36 23.21 -4.36
CA ASP A 120 -6.92 24.53 -3.90
C ASP A 120 -7.71 25.68 -4.59
N GLU A 121 -8.11 25.51 -5.85
CA GLU A 121 -8.99 26.48 -6.53
C GLU A 121 -10.45 26.42 -6.04
N ALA A 122 -10.91 25.27 -5.53
CA ALA A 122 -12.28 25.11 -5.02
C ALA A 122 -12.47 25.67 -3.61
N GLU A 123 -11.42 25.75 -2.78
CA GLU A 123 -11.47 26.42 -1.46
C GLU A 123 -11.25 27.95 -1.55
N GLY A 124 -10.93 28.47 -2.74
CA GLY A 124 -10.72 29.90 -3.00
C GLY A 124 -11.97 30.70 -3.39
N ILE A 125 -13.16 30.08 -3.44
CA ILE A 125 -14.42 30.77 -3.77
C ILE A 125 -15.34 30.81 -2.54
N SER A 126 -14.95 31.60 -1.54
CA SER A 126 -15.88 32.19 -0.59
C SER A 126 -16.05 33.67 -0.93
N SER A 127 -17.12 33.95 -1.67
CA SER A 127 -17.74 35.23 -2.03
C SER A 127 -17.17 36.51 -1.41
N SER A 128 -16.69 37.40 -2.28
CA SER A 128 -16.98 38.83 -2.12
C SER A 128 -18.50 39.02 -2.17
N ASP A 129 -19.08 39.73 -1.20
CA ASP A 129 -20.14 40.74 -1.38
C ASP A 129 -20.76 41.12 -0.03
N GLU A 130 -20.39 42.29 0.51
CA GLU A 130 -21.29 43.09 1.34
C GLU A 130 -20.96 44.58 1.12
N GLU A 131 -21.60 45.17 0.10
CA GLU A 131 -21.83 46.61 0.00
C GLU A 131 -22.89 47.02 1.04
N ALA A 132 -22.56 47.99 1.90
CA ALA A 132 -23.46 49.04 2.40
C ALA A 132 -22.66 50.16 3.08
#